data_AF-A0A960PQD8-F1
#
_entry.id   AF-A0A960PQD8-F1
#
_cell.length_a   1.000
_cell.length_b   1.000
_cell.length_c   1.000
_cell.angle_alpha   90.00
_cell.angle_beta   90.00
_cell.angle_gamma   90.00
#
_symmetry.space_group_name_H-M   'P 1'
#
loop_
_entity.id
_entity.type
_entity.pdbx_description
1 polymer ?
#
loop_
_entity_poly.entity_id
_entity_poly.type
_entity_poly.pdbx_seq_one_letter_code
_entity_poly.pdbx_strand_id
1 'polypeptide(L)'
;MAGSGSPSPPGGCRGAGVNTLAPLLYRDLVRLTLTEDLGRAGDLTTHAVILACSRAKAHLVARQAGCIAGLAVAEEAFRQLDAG
;
A
#
# COMPACT_ATOMS: atom_id res chain seq x y z
N MET A 1 -5.80 20.81 -44.30
CA MET A 1 -5.22 21.35 -43.06
C MET A 1 -6.12 20.96 -41.89
N ALA A 2 -5.79 19.88 -41.20
CA ALA A 2 -6.27 19.57 -39.84
C ALA A 2 -5.26 18.57 -39.27
N GLY A 3 -4.46 19.01 -38.31
CA GLY A 3 -3.35 18.23 -37.76
C GLY A 3 -3.82 17.06 -36.93
N SER A 4 -3.32 15.87 -37.25
CA SER A 4 -3.40 14.67 -36.42
C SER A 4 -2.46 14.83 -35.22
N GLY A 5 -2.91 15.53 -34.18
CA GLY A 5 -2.21 15.58 -32.90
C GLY A 5 -2.57 14.34 -32.08
N SER A 6 -1.81 13.26 -32.24
CA SER A 6 -1.88 12.11 -31.33
C SER A 6 -1.53 12.60 -29.91
N PRO A 7 -2.32 12.27 -28.87
CA PRO A 7 -1.96 12.61 -27.50
C PRO A 7 -0.67 11.87 -27.12
N SER A 8 0.36 12.64 -26.76
CA SER A 8 1.61 12.10 -26.21
C SER A 8 1.32 11.29 -24.95
N PRO A 9 1.93 10.11 -24.77
CA PRO A 9 1.77 9.33 -23.54
C PRO A 9 2.27 10.15 -22.34
N PRO A 10 1.65 10.04 -21.16
CA PRO A 10 2.18 10.66 -19.94
C PRO A 10 3.61 10.15 -19.73
N GLY A 11 4.56 11.07 -19.65
CA GLY A 11 5.98 10.76 -19.51
C GLY A 11 6.20 9.84 -18.31
N GLY A 12 6.64 8.61 -18.57
CA GLY A 12 6.96 7.66 -17.52
C GLY A 12 8.14 8.17 -16.70
N CYS A 13 7.94 8.25 -15.38
CA CYS A 13 9.02 8.43 -14.42
C CYS A 13 9.95 7.22 -14.58
N ARG A 14 11.07 7.36 -15.31
CA ARG A 14 12.11 6.32 -15.33
C ARG A 14 12.64 6.20 -13.91
N GLY A 15 12.30 5.10 -13.23
CA GLY A 15 12.82 4.80 -11.91
C GLY A 15 14.33 4.69 -11.98
N ALA A 16 15.03 5.77 -11.64
CA ALA A 16 16.38 5.68 -11.10
C ALA A 16 16.31 4.70 -9.92
N GLY A 17 17.25 3.75 -9.86
CA GLY A 17 17.21 2.57 -8.98
C GLY A 17 16.59 2.86 -7.61
N VAL A 18 15.59 2.07 -7.24
CA VAL A 18 14.86 2.21 -5.99
C VAL A 18 15.85 2.23 -4.82
N ASN A 19 16.13 3.42 -4.32
CA ASN A 19 16.76 3.57 -3.02
C ASN A 19 15.69 3.25 -1.99
N THR A 20 15.48 1.95 -1.75
CA THR A 20 14.49 1.47 -0.80
C THR A 20 14.84 2.03 0.58
N LEU A 21 13.90 2.76 1.18
CA LEU A 21 14.07 3.29 2.53
C LEU A 21 14.43 2.15 3.50
N ALA A 22 15.39 2.40 4.38
CA ALA A 22 15.78 1.43 5.39
C ALA A 22 14.60 1.13 6.34
N PRO A 23 14.30 -0.14 6.67
CA PRO A 23 13.18 -0.49 7.55
C PRO A 23 13.18 0.20 8.90
N LEU A 24 14.37 0.49 9.44
CA LEU A 24 14.55 1.22 10.69
C LEU A 24 13.89 2.61 10.69
N LEU A 25 13.63 3.20 9.51
CA LEU A 25 12.99 4.51 9.39
C LEU A 25 11.46 4.47 9.52
N TYR A 26 10.82 3.32 9.25
CA TYR A 26 9.35 3.24 9.19
C TYR A 26 8.74 2.14 10.06
N ARG A 27 9.51 1.14 10.49
CA ARG A 27 8.97 -0.02 11.20
C ARG A 27 8.20 0.34 12.47
N ASP A 28 8.77 1.23 13.27
CA ASP A 28 8.14 1.66 14.54
C ASP A 28 6.97 2.61 14.30
N LEU A 29 7.02 3.42 13.24
CA LEU A 29 5.89 4.26 12.84
C LEU A 29 4.70 3.40 12.44
N VAL A 30 4.91 2.37 11.60
CA VAL A 30 3.86 1.42 11.21
C VAL A 30 3.28 0.73 12.45
N ARG A 31 4.13 0.26 13.36
CA ARG A 31 3.69 -0.37 14.62
C ARG A 31 2.80 0.55 15.44
N LEU A 32 3.22 1.82 15.60
CA LEU A 32 2.46 2.80 16.37
C LEU A 32 1.10 3.05 15.72
N THR A 33 1.05 3.23 14.41
CA THR A 33 -0.21 3.45 13.68
C THR A 33 -1.15 2.25 13.73
N LEU A 34 -0.64 1.02 13.64
CA LEU A 34 -1.46 -0.18 13.77
C LEU A 34 -2.01 -0.32 15.20
N THR A 35 -1.21 0.03 16.21
CA THR A 35 -1.65 0.01 17.62
C THR A 35 -2.71 1.06 17.89
N GLU A 36 -2.61 2.24 17.26
CA GLU A 36 -3.63 3.29 17.32
C GLU A 36 -4.96 2.81 16.72
N ASP A 37 -4.92 2.27 15.50
CA ASP A 37 -6.13 1.92 14.73
C ASP A 37 -6.85 0.68 15.28
N LEU A 38 -6.09 -0.37 15.64
CA LEU A 38 -6.65 -1.64 16.10
C LEU A 38 -6.83 -1.70 17.63
N GLY A 39 -6.10 -0.86 18.37
CA GLY A 39 -6.10 -0.88 19.82
C GLY A 39 -5.88 -2.29 20.39
N ARG A 40 -6.62 -2.63 21.45
CA ARG A 40 -6.57 -3.95 22.09
C ARG A 40 -7.59 -4.94 21.53
N ALA A 41 -8.66 -4.44 20.92
CA ALA A 41 -9.79 -5.25 20.49
C ALA A 41 -9.63 -5.77 19.04
N GLY A 42 -8.68 -5.23 18.28
CA GLY A 42 -8.56 -5.51 16.85
C GLY A 42 -9.70 -4.90 16.04
N ASP A 43 -9.91 -5.44 14.85
CA ASP A 43 -11.05 -5.07 14.01
C ASP A 43 -12.27 -5.94 14.35
N LEU A 44 -13.14 -5.40 15.20
CA LEU A 44 -14.37 -6.07 15.63
C LEU A 44 -15.33 -6.34 14.47
N THR A 45 -15.33 -5.49 13.43
CA THR A 45 -16.22 -5.68 12.29
C THR A 45 -15.77 -6.88 11.46
N THR A 46 -14.47 -6.97 11.17
CA THR A 46 -13.89 -8.13 10.48
C THR A 46 -14.07 -9.40 11.30
N HIS A 47 -13.81 -9.36 12.62
CA HIS A 47 -14.01 -10.53 13.50
C HIS A 47 -15.46 -11.02 13.55
N ALA A 48 -16.44 -10.11 13.42
CA ALA A 48 -17.85 -10.47 13.48
C ALA A 48 -18.38 -11.07 12.16
N VAL A 49 -17.82 -10.70 11.00
CA VAL A 49 -18.42 -11.04 9.69
C VAL A 49 -17.55 -11.94 8.81
N ILE A 50 -16.24 -12.06 9.10
CA ILE A 50 -15.30 -12.87 8.31
C ILE A 50 -14.83 -14.08 9.12
N LEU A 51 -14.94 -15.28 8.54
CA LEU A 51 -14.39 -16.50 9.14
C LEU A 51 -12.86 -16.42 9.24
N ALA A 52 -12.28 -16.85 10.36
CA ALA A 52 -10.84 -16.78 10.62
C ALA A 52 -9.97 -17.47 9.56
N CYS A 53 -10.47 -18.52 8.91
CA CYS A 53 -9.73 -19.28 7.88
C CYS A 53 -9.91 -18.73 6.46
N SER A 54 -10.63 -17.61 6.30
CA SER A 54 -10.86 -16.99 5.00
C SER A 54 -9.53 -16.63 4.32
N ARG A 55 -9.49 -16.78 3.00
CA ARG A 55 -8.39 -16.32 2.15
C ARG A 55 -8.95 -15.42 1.07
N ALA A 56 -8.27 -14.32 0.80
CA ALA A 56 -8.68 -13.35 -0.20
C ALA A 56 -7.48 -12.88 -1.02
N LYS A 57 -7.76 -12.35 -2.21
CA LYS A 57 -6.80 -11.59 -3.02
C LYS A 57 -7.34 -10.17 -3.14
N ALA A 58 -6.47 -9.18 -2.94
CA ALA A 58 -6.81 -7.77 -3.03
C ALA A 58 -5.88 -7.06 -4.00
N HIS A 59 -6.34 -5.94 -4.55
CA HIS A 59 -5.57 -5.08 -5.45
C HIS A 59 -5.54 -3.65 -4.89
N LEU A 60 -4.34 -3.08 -4.74
CA LEU A 60 -4.18 -1.66 -4.45
C LEU A 60 -4.24 -0.87 -5.76
N VAL A 61 -5.37 -0.18 -5.99
CA VAL A 61 -5.65 0.52 -7.25
C VAL A 61 -5.66 2.03 -7.03
N ALA A 62 -4.77 2.74 -7.73
CA ALA A 62 -4.76 4.20 -7.73
C ALA A 62 -6.06 4.72 -8.38
N ARG A 63 -6.82 5.55 -7.67
CA ARG A 63 -8.10 6.09 -8.17
C ARG A 63 -7.91 7.24 -9.15
N GLN A 64 -6.72 7.84 -9.20
CA GLN A 64 -6.36 9.00 -10.02
C GLN A 64 -4.91 8.85 -10.51
N ALA A 65 -4.53 9.59 -11.55
CA ALA A 65 -3.16 9.59 -12.07
C ALA A 65 -2.17 10.16 -11.03
N GLY A 66 -0.98 9.54 -10.90
CA GLY A 66 0.05 9.96 -9.95
C GLY A 66 1.29 9.08 -9.97
N CYS A 67 2.23 9.35 -9.05
CA CYS A 67 3.42 8.54 -8.82
C CYS A 67 3.24 7.69 -7.56
N ILE A 68 3.51 6.39 -7.64
CA ILE A 68 3.41 5.49 -6.49
C ILE A 68 4.68 5.63 -5.63
N ALA A 69 4.49 5.80 -4.32
CA ALA A 69 5.55 5.80 -3.32
C ALA A 69 5.08 5.07 -2.06
N GLY A 70 6.02 4.56 -1.25
CA GLY A 70 5.70 3.95 0.06
C GLY A 70 5.32 2.48 0.03
N LEU A 71 5.52 1.75 -1.08
CA LEU A 71 5.17 0.32 -1.16
C LEU A 71 5.83 -0.53 -0.06
N ALA A 72 7.10 -0.26 0.29
CA ALA A 72 7.77 -0.98 1.38
C ALA A 72 7.13 -0.71 2.76
N VAL A 73 6.61 0.50 2.98
CA VAL A 73 5.89 0.85 4.21
C VAL A 73 4.52 0.16 4.25
N ALA A 74 3.81 0.11 3.11
CA ALA A 74 2.55 -0.61 2.99
C ALA A 74 2.73 -2.11 3.22
N GLU A 75 3.78 -2.71 2.66
CA GLU A 75 4.11 -4.13 2.88
C GLU A 75 4.42 -4.44 4.36
N GLU A 76 5.13 -3.54 5.05
CA GLU A 76 5.45 -3.71 6.47
C GLU A 76 4.18 -3.78 7.34
N ALA A 77 3.12 -3.06 7.00
CA ALA A 77 1.84 -3.15 7.72
C ALA A 77 1.27 -4.57 7.66
N PHE A 78 1.29 -5.21 6.49
CA PHE A 78 0.85 -6.60 6.35
C PHE A 78 1.76 -7.56 7.12
N ARG A 79 3.10 -7.41 7.01
CA ARG A 79 4.06 -8.25 7.74
C ARG A 79 3.91 -8.17 9.26
N GLN A 80 3.51 -7.02 9.80
CA GLN A 80 3.29 -6.86 11.24
C GLN A 80 1.97 -7.46 11.72
N LEU A 81 0.95 -7.55 10.85
CA LEU A 81 -0.35 -8.12 11.18
C LEU A 81 -0.38 -9.64 11.06
N ASP A 82 0.27 -10.18 10.02
CA ASP A 82 0.37 -11.61 9.78
C ASP A 82 1.74 -11.92 9.15
N ALA A 83 2.48 -12.85 9.76
CA ALA A 83 3.81 -13.24 9.29
C ALA A 83 3.77 -14.20 8.09
N GLY A 84 2.57 -14.73 7.75
CA GLY A 84 2.38 -15.77 6.75
C GLY A 84 2.54 -17.18 7.30
#